data_AF-A0A192H2K2-F1
#
_entry.id   AF-A0A192H2K2-F1
#
_cell.length_a   1.000
_cell.length_b   1.000
_cell.length_c   1.000
_cell.angle_alpha   90.00
_cell.angle_beta   90.00
_cell.angle_gamma   90.00
#
_symmetry.space_group_name_H-M   'P 1'
#
loop_
_entity.id
_entity.type
_entity.pdbx_description
1 polymer ?
#
loop_
_entity_poly.entity_id
_entity_poly.type
_entity_poly.pdbx_seq_one_letter_code
_entity_poly.pdbx_strand_id
1 'polypeptide(L)'
;MTSLDDVIRVAASGNSDALEWLFQKYLPLLKSLQHRYYLRLYDYDDWCQEARLICYHSAQQYDHNSHLSFGRFYQMQLQHHIINLIRRQLAQKRQVDRLQIPVEQVDLENAYLKKSLLRPLPSDWAAINCDLMQYWQSLSQFEQRVMLLVLESTELSAIAKQIACTESQANCAIARCRTKLRRYLYQGSS
;
A
#
# COMPACT_ATOMS: atom_id res chain seq x y z
N MET A 1 -22.85 2.22 -27.77
CA MET A 1 -21.43 1.94 -27.44
C MET A 1 -20.79 3.31 -27.19
N THR A 2 -20.71 3.74 -25.93
CA THR A 2 -20.09 5.02 -25.56
C THR A 2 -18.57 4.84 -25.53
N SER A 3 -17.84 5.54 -26.40
CA SER A 3 -16.38 5.50 -26.40
C SER A 3 -15.85 6.02 -25.06
N LEU A 4 -14.69 5.54 -24.60
CA LEU A 4 -14.06 6.05 -23.38
C LEU A 4 -13.87 7.56 -23.43
N ASP A 5 -13.56 8.09 -24.62
CA ASP A 5 -13.41 9.52 -24.84
C ASP A 5 -14.73 10.29 -24.67
N ASP A 6 -15.87 9.70 -25.07
CA ASP A 6 -17.18 10.30 -24.86
C ASP A 6 -17.50 10.40 -23.37
N VAL A 7 -17.19 9.32 -22.62
CA VAL A 7 -17.41 9.31 -21.17
C VAL A 7 -16.52 10.35 -20.47
N ILE A 8 -15.27 10.52 -20.91
CA ILE A 8 -14.37 11.56 -20.37
C ILE A 8 -14.95 12.96 -20.62
N ARG A 9 -15.44 13.24 -21.84
CA ARG A 9 -16.05 14.53 -22.17
C ARG A 9 -17.31 14.81 -21.36
N VAL A 10 -18.15 13.80 -21.18
CA VAL A 10 -19.39 13.91 -20.39
C VAL A 10 -19.07 14.06 -18.89
N ALA A 11 -18.05 13.38 -18.37
CA ALA A 11 -17.59 13.59 -17.00
C ALA A 11 -16.99 14.99 -16.81
N ALA A 12 -16.26 15.52 -17.80
CA ALA A 12 -15.69 16.87 -17.77
C ALA A 12 -16.75 17.97 -17.72
N SER A 13 -17.95 17.73 -18.27
CA SER A 13 -19.08 18.66 -18.17
C SER A 13 -19.81 18.63 -16.83
N GLY A 14 -19.37 17.80 -15.88
CA GLY A 14 -19.95 17.70 -14.53
C GLY A 14 -21.05 16.64 -14.40
N ASN A 15 -21.21 15.74 -15.38
CA ASN A 15 -22.16 14.64 -15.25
C ASN A 15 -21.66 13.62 -14.20
N SER A 16 -22.43 13.47 -13.13
CA SER A 16 -22.06 12.60 -12.00
C SER A 16 -22.01 11.12 -12.36
N ASP A 17 -22.90 10.63 -13.23
CA ASP A 17 -22.96 9.21 -13.61
C ASP A 17 -21.74 8.81 -14.44
N ALA A 18 -21.33 9.66 -15.38
CA ALA A 18 -20.12 9.46 -16.19
C ALA A 18 -18.85 9.52 -15.34
N LEU A 19 -18.80 10.45 -14.37
CA LEU A 19 -17.70 10.55 -13.40
C LEU A 19 -17.61 9.29 -12.54
N GLU A 20 -18.75 8.83 -11.98
CA GLU A 20 -18.77 7.65 -11.13
C GLU A 20 -18.36 6.41 -11.93
N TRP A 21 -18.82 6.27 -13.18
CA TRP A 21 -18.37 5.18 -14.04
C TRP A 21 -16.85 5.20 -14.28
N LEU A 22 -16.26 6.37 -14.55
CA LEU A 22 -14.81 6.50 -14.70
C LEU A 22 -14.08 6.17 -13.40
N PHE A 23 -14.57 6.69 -12.27
CA PHE A 23 -14.02 6.41 -10.96
C PHE A 23 -14.00 4.91 -10.65
N GLN A 24 -15.13 4.23 -10.84
CA GLN A 24 -15.25 2.78 -10.64
C GLN A 24 -14.30 2.00 -11.53
N LYS A 25 -14.12 2.42 -12.79
CA LYS A 25 -13.14 1.82 -13.72
C LYS A 25 -11.71 1.92 -13.21
N TYR A 26 -11.35 3.00 -12.51
CA TYR A 26 -10.02 3.22 -11.95
C TYR A 26 -9.92 2.97 -10.43
N LEU A 27 -10.95 2.36 -9.81
CA LEU A 27 -10.92 2.00 -8.39
C LEU A 27 -9.74 1.09 -8.01
N PRO A 28 -9.33 0.10 -8.83
CA PRO A 28 -8.14 -0.71 -8.53
C PRO A 28 -6.86 0.12 -8.41
N LEU A 29 -6.78 1.23 -9.15
CA LEU A 29 -5.66 2.15 -9.10
C LEU A 29 -5.61 2.88 -7.76
N LEU A 30 -6.74 3.38 -7.28
CA LEU A 30 -6.85 3.98 -5.95
C LEU A 30 -6.41 2.99 -4.87
N LYS A 31 -6.91 1.75 -4.91
CA LYS A 31 -6.53 0.69 -3.96
C LYS A 31 -5.02 0.46 -3.95
N SER A 32 -4.38 0.41 -5.13
CA SER A 32 -2.93 0.24 -5.22
C SER A 32 -2.14 1.39 -4.59
N LEU A 33 -2.66 2.62 -4.66
CA LEU A 33 -2.05 3.80 -4.07
C LEU A 33 -2.29 3.88 -2.57
N GLN A 34 -3.48 3.50 -2.09
CA GLN A 34 -3.79 3.37 -0.66
C GLN A 34 -2.85 2.37 0.04
N HIS A 35 -2.52 1.25 -0.61
CA HIS A 35 -1.54 0.29 -0.08
C HIS A 35 -0.12 0.86 -0.03
N ARG A 36 0.20 1.83 -0.88
CA ARG A 36 1.54 2.41 -1.00
C ARG A 36 1.73 3.63 -0.09
N TYR A 37 0.68 4.41 0.14
CA TYR A 37 0.74 5.70 0.79
C TYR A 37 -0.21 5.74 1.98
N TYR A 38 0.31 6.18 3.13
CA TYR A 38 -0.49 6.38 4.33
C TYR A 38 -0.80 7.87 4.52
N LEU A 39 -2.08 8.21 4.61
CA LEU A 39 -2.58 9.54 4.97
C LEU A 39 -3.18 9.46 6.36
N ARG A 40 -2.69 10.29 7.30
CA ARG A 40 -3.20 10.33 8.66
C ARG A 40 -4.58 10.97 8.66
N LEU A 41 -5.53 10.44 9.44
CA LEU A 41 -6.91 10.95 9.55
C LEU A 41 -7.78 10.78 8.29
N TYR A 42 -7.31 10.06 7.28
CA TYR A 42 -8.12 9.74 6.09
C TYR A 42 -8.71 8.36 6.27
N ASP A 43 -10.04 8.27 6.26
CA ASP A 43 -10.76 7.01 6.10
C ASP A 43 -10.95 6.66 4.61
N TYR A 44 -11.57 5.50 4.35
CA TYR A 44 -11.79 5.05 2.98
C TYR A 44 -12.66 6.01 2.17
N ASP A 45 -13.63 6.66 2.80
CA ASP A 45 -14.53 7.59 2.15
C ASP A 45 -13.81 8.89 1.79
N ASP A 46 -12.91 9.38 2.64
CA ASP A 46 -12.02 10.52 2.35
C ASP A 46 -11.15 10.23 1.11
N TRP A 47 -10.54 9.04 1.06
CA TRP A 47 -9.75 8.63 -0.10
C TRP A 47 -10.58 8.57 -1.38
N CYS A 48 -11.80 8.02 -1.31
CA CYS A 48 -12.69 7.95 -2.46
C CYS A 48 -13.15 9.34 -2.89
N GLN A 49 -13.38 10.27 -1.96
CA GLN A 49 -13.72 11.66 -2.29
C GLN A 49 -12.57 12.37 -3.01
N GLU A 50 -11.34 12.31 -2.48
CA GLU A 50 -10.18 12.90 -3.14
C GLU A 50 -9.94 12.31 -4.53
N ALA A 51 -10.08 10.99 -4.65
CA ALA A 51 -9.91 10.32 -5.93
C ALA A 51 -10.97 10.74 -6.95
N ARG A 52 -12.25 10.87 -6.56
CA ARG A 52 -13.31 11.41 -7.43
C ARG A 52 -13.02 12.85 -7.85
N LEU A 53 -12.58 13.68 -6.90
CA LEU A 53 -12.23 15.07 -7.18
C LEU A 53 -11.09 15.15 -8.20
N ILE A 54 -10.02 14.37 -8.02
CA ILE A 54 -8.92 14.33 -8.98
C ILE A 54 -9.35 13.70 -10.30
N CYS A 55 -10.25 12.73 -10.30
CA CYS A 55 -10.79 12.14 -11.53
C CYS A 55 -11.53 13.19 -12.36
N TYR A 56 -12.34 14.02 -11.71
CA TYR A 56 -13.05 15.13 -12.34
C TYR A 56 -12.07 16.16 -12.93
N HIS A 57 -11.11 16.63 -12.13
CA HIS A 57 -10.11 17.59 -12.61
C HIS A 57 -9.27 16.99 -13.76
N SER A 58 -8.94 15.71 -13.67
CA SER A 58 -8.22 15.00 -14.74
C SER A 58 -9.05 14.91 -16.01
N ALA A 59 -10.36 14.66 -15.91
CA ALA A 59 -11.26 14.65 -17.06
C ALA A 59 -11.34 16.01 -17.74
N GLN A 60 -11.35 17.10 -16.97
CA GLN A 60 -11.35 18.47 -17.50
C GLN A 60 -10.03 18.86 -18.18
N GLN A 61 -8.90 18.39 -17.67
CA GLN A 61 -7.56 18.76 -18.13
C GLN A 61 -6.99 17.78 -19.16
N TYR A 62 -7.65 16.66 -19.42
CA TYR A 62 -7.13 15.62 -20.30
C TYR A 62 -7.15 16.08 -21.75
N ASP A 63 -5.96 16.10 -22.36
CA ASP A 63 -5.82 16.32 -23.80
C ASP A 63 -5.95 14.99 -24.54
N HIS A 64 -7.01 14.87 -25.34
CA HIS A 64 -7.28 13.70 -26.18
C HIS A 64 -6.24 13.50 -27.30
N ASN A 65 -5.47 14.53 -27.65
CA ASN A 65 -4.40 14.44 -28.63
C ASN A 65 -3.05 14.02 -28.00
N SER A 66 -3.01 13.85 -26.67
CA SER A 66 -1.78 13.44 -25.99
C SER A 66 -1.44 11.97 -26.24
N HIS A 67 -0.16 11.63 -26.19
CA HIS A 67 0.31 10.24 -26.30
C HIS A 67 0.05 9.37 -25.05
N LEU A 68 -0.52 9.97 -24.00
CA LEU A 68 -0.78 9.31 -22.72
C LEU A 68 -2.25 8.91 -22.64
N SER A 69 -2.52 7.66 -22.25
CA SER A 69 -3.89 7.27 -21.95
C SER A 69 -4.40 7.99 -20.71
N PHE A 70 -5.71 8.27 -20.68
CA PHE A 70 -6.38 8.89 -19.54
C PHE A 70 -6.03 8.21 -18.21
N GLY A 71 -5.97 6.88 -18.19
CA GLY A 71 -5.60 6.13 -16.99
C GLY A 71 -4.20 6.46 -16.45
N ARG A 72 -3.20 6.62 -17.34
CA ARG A 72 -1.85 7.03 -16.93
C ARG A 72 -1.81 8.48 -16.47
N PHE A 73 -2.53 9.35 -17.16
CA PHE A 73 -2.63 10.76 -16.78
C PHE A 73 -3.28 10.92 -15.40
N TYR A 74 -4.43 10.26 -15.19
CA TYR A 74 -5.13 10.23 -13.92
C TYR A 74 -4.27 9.63 -12.80
N GLN A 75 -3.57 8.53 -13.06
CA GLN A 75 -2.64 7.93 -12.09
C GLN A 75 -1.59 8.94 -11.61
N MET A 76 -0.98 9.66 -12.55
CA MET A 76 0.04 10.66 -12.25
C MET A 76 -0.54 11.79 -11.41
N GLN A 77 -1.70 12.32 -11.79
CA GLN A 77 -2.37 13.39 -11.06
C GLN A 77 -2.77 12.96 -9.64
N LEU A 78 -3.32 11.76 -9.49
CA LEU A 78 -3.71 11.22 -8.19
C LEU A 78 -2.50 11.01 -7.29
N GLN A 79 -1.40 10.47 -7.82
CA GLN A 79 -0.16 10.30 -7.06
C GLN A 79 0.43 11.65 -6.63
N HIS A 80 0.45 12.65 -7.50
CA HIS A 80 0.91 14.01 -7.15
C HIS A 80 0.05 14.62 -6.05
N HIS A 81 -1.28 14.47 -6.14
CA HIS A 81 -2.21 14.95 -5.12
C HIS A 81 -1.95 14.30 -3.76
N ILE A 82 -1.82 12.98 -3.70
CA ILE A 82 -1.51 12.24 -2.46
C ILE A 82 -0.18 12.71 -1.87
N ILE A 83 0.86 12.88 -2.68
CA ILE A 83 2.15 13.40 -2.20
C ILE A 83 1.99 14.80 -1.62
N ASN A 84 1.19 15.66 -2.26
CA ASN A 84 0.91 17.00 -1.76
C ASN A 84 0.13 16.98 -0.44
N LEU A 85 -0.86 16.09 -0.29
CA LEU A 85 -1.58 15.87 0.97
C LEU A 85 -0.62 15.45 2.09
N ILE A 86 0.25 14.47 1.82
CA ILE A 86 1.29 14.03 2.77
C ILE A 86 2.17 15.22 3.17
N ARG A 87 2.66 16.00 2.20
CA ARG A 87 3.48 17.20 2.47
C ARG A 87 2.75 18.22 3.34
N ARG A 88 1.47 18.47 3.09
CA ARG A 88 0.64 19.39 3.90
C ARG A 88 0.48 18.88 5.33
N GLN A 89 0.17 17.60 5.53
CA GLN A 89 0.08 17.00 6.87
C GLN A 89 1.41 17.09 7.62
N LEU A 90 2.53 16.85 6.92
CA LEU A 90 3.85 16.98 7.50
C LEU A 90 4.21 18.43 7.83
N ALA A 91 3.83 19.40 6.99
CA ALA A 91 4.05 20.82 7.24
C ALA A 91 3.23 21.32 8.46
N GLN A 92 1.98 20.88 8.58
CA GLN A 92 1.16 21.17 9.76
C GLN A 92 1.77 20.58 11.03
N LYS A 93 2.24 19.32 10.99
CA LYS A 93 2.97 18.72 12.11
C LYS A 93 4.23 19.53 12.44
N ARG A 94 5.02 19.92 11.43
CA ARG A 94 6.21 20.76 11.65
C ARG A 94 5.87 22.14 12.20
N GLN A 95 4.73 22.74 11.87
CA GLN A 95 4.31 24.00 12.50
C GLN A 95 3.99 23.79 13.98
N VAL A 96 3.29 22.70 14.31
CA VAL A 96 3.03 22.31 15.71
C VAL A 96 4.35 22.03 16.45
N ASP A 97 5.27 21.28 15.83
CA ASP A 97 6.59 20.95 16.42
C ASP A 97 7.54 22.16 16.44
N ARG A 98 7.44 23.11 15.50
CA ARG A 98 8.25 24.35 15.43
C ARG A 98 7.91 25.36 16.52
N LEU A 99 6.70 25.28 17.10
CA LEU A 99 6.40 25.96 18.35
C LEU A 99 7.28 25.40 19.52
N GLN A 100 8.08 24.35 19.27
CA GLN A 100 8.99 23.72 20.21
C GLN A 100 10.38 23.34 19.61
N ILE A 101 11.10 24.25 18.92
CA ILE A 101 12.56 24.21 18.52
C ILE A 101 12.80 24.22 16.97
N PRO A 102 13.82 24.94 16.44
CA PRO A 102 14.04 25.10 14.99
C PRO A 102 15.03 24.06 14.42
N VAL A 103 14.75 23.50 13.23
CA VAL A 103 15.74 22.72 12.45
C VAL A 103 15.61 22.94 10.94
N GLU A 104 16.79 23.00 10.32
CA GLU A 104 17.19 23.23 8.92
C GLU A 104 16.57 22.24 7.91
N GLN A 105 16.31 22.72 6.69
CA GLN A 105 15.02 22.47 6.06
C GLN A 105 15.00 21.69 4.72
N VAL A 106 16.09 21.10 4.24
CA VAL A 106 16.10 20.57 2.86
C VAL A 106 16.41 19.06 2.74
N ASP A 107 17.34 18.50 3.51
CA ASP A 107 17.66 17.05 3.42
C ASP A 107 16.76 16.15 4.26
N LEU A 108 16.06 16.75 5.23
CA LEU A 108 15.16 16.06 6.13
C LEU A 108 13.90 15.57 5.40
N GLU A 109 13.47 16.27 4.35
CA GLU A 109 12.21 15.97 3.65
C GLU A 109 12.21 14.62 2.95
N ASN A 110 13.28 14.29 2.23
CA ASN A 110 13.39 13.02 1.51
C ASN A 110 13.59 11.83 2.47
N ALA A 111 14.36 12.03 3.54
CA ALA A 111 14.54 11.03 4.59
C ALA A 111 13.24 10.76 5.36
N TYR A 112 12.41 11.79 5.60
CA TYR A 112 11.15 11.67 6.32
C TYR A 112 9.99 11.19 5.44
N LEU A 113 9.96 11.49 4.14
CA LEU A 113 9.07 10.82 3.18
C LEU A 113 9.32 9.32 3.17
N LYS A 114 10.60 8.89 3.12
CA LYS A 114 10.97 7.47 3.29
C LYS A 114 10.50 6.90 4.63
N LYS A 115 10.64 7.65 5.73
CA LYS A 115 10.20 7.22 7.08
C LYS A 115 8.68 7.16 7.24
N SER A 116 7.93 8.04 6.58
CA SER A 116 6.46 8.04 6.54
C SER A 116 5.91 6.92 5.66
N LEU A 117 6.65 6.49 4.64
CA LEU A 117 6.37 5.28 3.85
C LEU A 117 6.75 3.99 4.61
N LEU A 118 7.56 4.10 5.67
CA LEU A 118 8.12 2.98 6.45
C LEU A 118 7.79 3.12 7.96
N ARG A 119 6.51 3.23 8.38
CA ARG A 119 6.05 2.72 9.69
C ARG A 119 4.52 2.75 9.91
N PRO A 120 4.02 1.96 10.88
CA PRO A 120 3.05 0.89 10.71
C PRO A 120 1.61 1.40 10.50
N LEU A 121 0.86 0.71 9.63
CA LEU A 121 -0.56 0.94 9.39
C LEU A 121 -1.35 0.70 10.71
N PRO A 122 -1.97 1.72 11.34
CA PRO A 122 -2.44 1.60 12.72
C PRO A 122 -3.67 0.70 12.95
N SER A 123 -4.47 0.37 11.93
CA SER A 123 -5.63 -0.52 12.08
C SER A 123 -5.31 -1.98 11.77
N ASP A 124 -4.38 -2.23 10.85
CA ASP A 124 -4.16 -3.58 10.33
C ASP A 124 -3.03 -4.30 11.05
N TRP A 125 -2.18 -3.62 11.83
CA TRP A 125 -1.15 -4.28 12.61
C TRP A 125 -1.71 -5.18 13.71
N ALA A 126 -2.85 -4.84 14.31
CA ALA A 126 -3.50 -5.72 15.29
C ALA A 126 -4.04 -6.97 14.60
N ALA A 127 -4.71 -6.82 13.45
CA ALA A 127 -5.21 -7.95 12.65
C ALA A 127 -4.05 -8.81 12.12
N ILE A 128 -3.04 -8.20 11.48
CA ILE A 128 -1.83 -8.86 10.99
C ILE A 128 -1.06 -9.53 12.14
N ASN A 129 -0.91 -8.88 13.31
CA ASN A 129 -0.26 -9.51 14.47
C ASN A 129 -1.09 -10.66 15.03
N CYS A 130 -2.42 -10.55 15.08
CA CYS A 130 -3.31 -11.63 15.48
C CYS A 130 -3.21 -12.80 14.51
N ASP A 131 -3.22 -12.55 13.21
CA ASP A 131 -3.10 -13.57 12.17
C ASP A 131 -1.70 -14.20 12.16
N LEU A 132 -0.65 -13.42 12.36
CA LEU A 132 0.71 -13.91 12.52
C LEU A 132 0.90 -14.70 13.82
N MET A 133 0.25 -14.30 14.92
CA MET A 133 0.24 -15.05 16.17
C MET A 133 -0.50 -16.38 16.01
N GLN A 134 -1.65 -16.40 15.34
CA GLN A 134 -2.40 -17.62 15.05
C GLN A 134 -1.59 -18.55 14.13
N TYR A 135 -0.95 -17.99 13.10
CA TYR A 135 -0.02 -18.72 12.25
C TYR A 135 1.14 -19.31 13.08
N TRP A 136 1.77 -18.51 13.93
CA TRP A 136 2.89 -18.95 14.78
C TRP A 136 2.47 -20.07 15.73
N GLN A 137 1.28 -19.99 16.33
CA GLN A 137 0.70 -21.04 17.18
C GLN A 137 0.36 -22.33 16.40
N SER A 138 0.09 -22.23 15.10
CA SER A 138 -0.18 -23.40 14.23
C SER A 138 1.09 -24.15 13.80
N LEU A 139 2.26 -23.56 13.99
CA LEU A 139 3.55 -24.20 13.71
C LEU A 139 3.93 -25.11 14.89
N SER A 140 4.43 -26.31 14.57
CA SER A 140 5.07 -27.15 15.59
C SER A 140 6.35 -26.51 16.12
N GLN A 141 6.78 -26.90 17.33
CA GLN A 141 8.01 -26.38 17.95
C GLN A 141 9.25 -26.57 17.04
N PHE A 142 9.25 -27.61 16.22
CA PHE A 142 10.26 -27.85 15.20
C PHE A 142 10.19 -26.83 14.05
N GLU A 143 8.99 -26.61 13.51
CA GLU A 143 8.73 -25.67 12.42
C GLU A 143 9.01 -24.21 12.82
N GLN A 144 8.72 -23.83 14.06
CA GLN A 144 9.04 -22.49 14.60
C GLN A 144 10.55 -22.24 14.63
N ARG A 145 11.33 -23.22 15.10
CA ARG A 145 12.81 -23.13 15.13
C ARG A 145 13.39 -23.03 13.72
N VAL A 146 12.89 -23.83 12.78
CA VAL A 146 13.28 -23.74 11.36
C VAL A 146 12.92 -22.37 10.79
N MET A 147 11.72 -21.88 11.05
CA MET A 147 11.24 -20.59 10.53
C MET A 147 12.06 -19.41 11.07
N LEU A 148 12.41 -19.41 12.36
CA LEU A 148 13.25 -18.37 12.96
C LEU A 148 14.63 -18.31 12.28
N LEU A 149 15.26 -19.46 12.07
CA LEU A 149 16.57 -19.54 11.43
C LEU A 149 16.53 -19.19 9.93
N VAL A 150 15.41 -19.44 9.24
CA VAL A 150 15.21 -19.00 7.84
C VAL A 150 15.13 -17.47 7.74
N LEU A 151 14.59 -16.80 8.77
CA LEU A 151 14.54 -15.35 8.82
C LEU A 151 15.91 -14.73 9.12
N GLU A 152 16.75 -15.44 9.86
CA GLU A 152 18.11 -15.00 10.22
C GLU A 152 19.18 -15.42 9.19
N SER A 153 18.96 -16.50 8.43
CA SER A 153 19.95 -17.08 7.52
C SER A 153 19.32 -17.67 6.24
N THR A 154 19.94 -17.40 5.09
CA THR A 154 19.45 -17.82 3.76
C THR A 154 19.89 -19.23 3.35
N GLU A 155 20.90 -19.82 3.99
CA GLU A 155 21.45 -21.12 3.57
C GLU A 155 20.85 -22.31 4.34
N LEU A 156 20.26 -23.25 3.60
CA LEU A 156 19.65 -24.48 4.10
C LEU A 156 20.64 -25.36 4.88
N SER A 157 21.91 -25.34 4.49
CA SER A 157 23.00 -26.07 5.12
C SER A 157 23.30 -25.55 6.54
N ALA A 158 23.14 -24.25 6.78
CA ALA A 158 23.32 -23.63 8.09
C ALA A 158 22.16 -23.96 9.04
N ILE A 159 20.92 -23.94 8.51
CA ILE A 159 19.70 -24.29 9.25
C ILE A 159 19.74 -25.77 9.68
N ALA A 160 20.15 -26.67 8.78
CA ALA A 160 20.28 -28.10 9.08
C ALA A 160 21.32 -28.38 10.18
N LYS A 161 22.46 -27.68 10.15
CA LYS A 161 23.51 -27.80 11.18
C LYS A 161 23.07 -27.27 12.54
N GLN A 162 22.36 -26.15 12.61
CA GLN A 162 21.92 -25.53 13.87
C GLN A 162 20.78 -26.29 14.58
N ILE A 163 19.92 -26.99 13.82
CA ILE A 163 18.80 -27.77 14.40
C ILE A 163 19.17 -29.26 14.53
N ALA A 164 20.41 -29.65 14.19
CA ALA A 164 20.87 -31.05 14.16
C ALA A 164 19.95 -31.97 13.33
N CYS A 165 19.59 -31.52 12.12
CA CYS A 165 18.66 -32.18 11.21
C CYS A 165 19.30 -32.47 9.85
N THR A 166 18.70 -33.37 9.07
CA THR A 166 19.06 -33.53 7.66
C THR A 166 18.49 -32.38 6.82
N GLU A 167 19.17 -32.01 5.74
CA GLU A 167 18.72 -30.97 4.79
C GLU A 167 17.34 -31.29 4.21
N SER A 168 17.02 -32.57 4.03
CA SER A 168 15.70 -33.03 3.59
C SER A 168 14.60 -32.70 4.61
N GLN A 169 14.84 -32.90 5.90
CA GLN A 169 13.89 -32.57 6.97
C GLN A 169 13.68 -31.06 7.11
N ALA A 170 14.74 -30.27 6.96
CA ALA A 170 14.66 -28.81 6.95
C ALA A 170 13.82 -28.32 5.75
N ASN A 171 14.05 -28.84 4.55
CA ASN A 171 13.25 -28.53 3.36
C ASN A 171 11.78 -28.91 3.52
N CYS A 172 11.50 -30.10 4.07
CA CYS A 172 10.13 -30.53 4.36
C CYS A 172 9.45 -29.61 5.39
N ALA A 173 10.16 -29.11 6.39
CA ALA A 173 9.63 -28.16 7.36
C ALA A 173 9.36 -26.79 6.73
N ILE A 174 10.28 -26.27 5.90
CA ILE A 174 10.09 -25.00 5.18
C ILE A 174 8.89 -25.08 4.23
N ALA A 175 8.74 -26.19 3.50
CA ALA A 175 7.61 -26.41 2.62
C ALA A 175 6.27 -26.42 3.40
N ARG A 176 6.26 -27.04 4.59
CA ARG A 176 5.10 -27.02 5.50
C ARG A 176 4.81 -25.61 6.04
N CYS A 177 5.83 -24.88 6.49
CA CYS A 177 5.70 -23.49 6.93
C CYS A 177 5.11 -22.59 5.83
N ARG A 178 5.58 -22.73 4.58
CA ARG A 178 5.07 -22.00 3.42
C ARG A 178 3.62 -22.36 3.08
N THR A 179 3.27 -23.63 3.16
CA THR A 179 1.90 -24.10 2.87
C THR A 179 0.92 -23.58 3.93
N LYS A 180 1.31 -23.61 5.20
CA LYS A 180 0.52 -23.04 6.31
C LYS A 180 0.39 -21.52 6.15
N LEU A 181 1.47 -20.81 5.85
CA LEU A 181 1.44 -19.36 5.65
C LEU A 181 0.50 -18.97 4.51
N ARG A 182 0.55 -19.69 3.38
CA ARG A 182 -0.39 -19.45 2.26
C ARG A 182 -1.84 -19.64 2.68
N ARG A 183 -2.18 -20.68 3.45
CA ARG A 183 -3.56 -20.90 3.91
C ARG A 183 -4.08 -19.72 4.73
N TYR A 184 -3.26 -19.20 5.63
CA TYR A 184 -3.63 -18.02 6.43
C TYR A 184 -3.77 -16.75 5.57
N LEU A 185 -2.87 -16.52 4.60
CA LEU A 185 -2.94 -15.35 3.71
C LEU A 185 -4.17 -15.37 2.77
N TYR A 186 -4.63 -16.54 2.34
CA TYR A 186 -5.79 -16.67 1.44
C TYR A 186 -7.15 -16.78 2.16
N GLN A 187 -7.17 -17.02 3.47
CA GLN A 187 -8.40 -17.04 4.27
C GLN A 187 -8.86 -15.64 4.71
N GLY A 188 -8.00 -14.62 4.66
CA GLY A 188 -8.34 -13.22 4.94
C GLY A 188 -8.84 -12.39 3.74
N SER A 189 -9.25 -13.04 2.64
CA SER A 189 -9.72 -12.39 1.40
C SER A 189 -11.22 -12.63 1.11
N SER A 190 -12.05 -12.81 2.14
CA SER A 190 -13.51 -12.97 2.01
C SER A 190 -14.26 -11.96 2.85
#